data_AF-A0A1I0HAR2-F1
#
_entry.id   AF-A0A1I0HAR2-F1
#
_cell.length_a   1.000
_cell.length_b   1.000
_cell.length_c   1.000
_cell.angle_alpha   90.00
_cell.angle_beta   90.00
_cell.angle_gamma   90.00
#
_symmetry.space_group_name_H-M   'P 1'
#
loop_
_entity.id
_entity.type
_entity.pdbx_description
1 polymer ?
#
loop_
_entity_poly.entity_id
_entity_poly.type
_entity_poly.pdbx_seq_one_letter_code
_entity_poly.pdbx_strand_id
1 'polypeptide(L)'
;MYAKLDSKAQDVIVYQTKAVLVGEIDGKKRAKRKIFSNETVEVTRWSLGDQPDHYQVSMMGESAEEMMTWARKQDEQIKEALTNNLKRGLAGGVPVIVGSSAYQRIKDKDLDGFISDARTGEFCGIIDGARSIASVMSFEIPEPLKVPEVAEEHEEAEVAVLPSLISDQLTQVATGLLKAISQSVDEGQIDREELYNIYEAERQIYYTLTRGLGIKANEYETARRKNADRRFGELKKGSFGLALRQAANMLKPQE
;
A
#
# COMPACT_ATOMS: atom_id res chain seq x y z
N MET A 1 17.05 20.86 19.28
CA MET A 1 16.74 19.65 18.49
C MET A 1 15.23 19.61 18.28
N TYR A 2 14.73 18.79 17.38
CA TYR A 2 13.27 18.60 17.23
C TYR A 2 12.97 17.18 16.76
N ALA A 3 11.80 16.68 17.14
CA ALA A 3 11.28 15.38 16.69
C ALA A 3 10.29 15.57 15.55
N LYS A 4 10.17 14.57 14.68
CA LYS A 4 9.12 14.45 13.67
C LYS A 4 8.77 12.99 13.44
N LEU A 5 7.57 12.73 12.96
CA LEU A 5 7.20 11.42 12.43
C LEU A 5 7.78 11.25 11.02
N ASP A 6 8.11 10.01 10.67
CA ASP A 6 8.34 9.64 9.29
C ASP A 6 7.04 9.72 8.48
N SER A 7 7.13 9.62 7.15
CA SER A 7 5.97 9.76 6.27
C SER A 7 4.84 8.75 6.49
N LYS A 8 5.12 7.64 7.18
CA LYS A 8 4.17 6.56 7.45
C LYS A 8 3.69 6.53 8.91
N ALA A 9 4.17 7.44 9.76
CA ALA A 9 3.89 7.45 11.19
C ALA A 9 4.31 6.15 11.92
N GLN A 10 5.37 5.51 11.45
CA GLN A 10 5.95 4.30 12.03
C GLN A 10 7.11 4.65 12.97
N ASP A 11 7.92 5.63 12.58
CA ASP A 11 9.13 6.00 13.30
C ASP A 11 9.06 7.45 13.79
N VAL A 12 9.61 7.67 14.98
CA VAL A 12 9.98 8.99 15.45
C VAL A 12 11.43 9.24 15.08
N ILE A 13 11.69 10.37 14.42
CA ILE A 13 13.02 10.77 13.98
C ILE A 13 13.39 12.09 14.64
N VAL A 14 14.53 12.12 15.33
CA VAL A 14 15.05 13.31 16.00
C VAL A 14 16.14 13.94 15.16
N TYR A 15 16.02 15.25 14.93
CA TYR A 15 16.96 16.05 14.19
C TYR A 15 17.66 17.08 15.07
N GLN A 16 18.92 17.32 14.78
CA GLN A 16 19.70 18.42 15.33
C GLN A 16 20.20 19.31 14.20
N THR A 17 19.83 20.58 14.28
CA THR A 17 20.42 21.62 13.42
C THR A 17 21.71 22.11 14.07
N LYS A 18 22.83 22.01 13.34
CA LYS A 18 24.15 22.50 13.73
C LYS A 18 24.57 23.61 12.79
N ALA A 19 25.19 24.65 13.34
CA ALA A 19 25.84 25.69 12.54
C ALA A 19 27.22 25.18 12.11
N VAL A 20 27.43 25.07 10.81
CA VAL A 20 28.68 24.61 10.20
C VAL A 20 29.35 25.79 9.51
N LEU A 21 30.66 25.95 9.73
CA LEU A 21 31.45 26.97 9.05
C LEU A 21 31.64 26.55 7.58
N VAL A 22 31.12 27.33 6.64
CA VAL A 22 31.18 27.02 5.20
C VAL A 22 32.22 27.86 4.48
N GLY A 23 32.61 29.00 5.06
CA GLY A 23 33.68 29.81 4.47
C GLY A 23 34.03 31.04 5.29
N GLU A 24 34.98 31.80 4.78
CA GLU A 24 35.36 33.11 5.30
C GLU A 24 35.30 34.13 4.16
N ILE A 25 34.77 35.31 4.43
CA ILE A 25 34.79 36.45 3.49
C ILE A 25 35.54 37.63 4.09
N ASP A 26 36.15 38.43 3.22
CA ASP A 26 36.84 39.64 3.62
C ASP A 26 35.84 40.75 3.98
N GLY A 27 35.91 41.23 5.22
CA GLY A 27 35.16 42.39 5.69
C GLY A 27 35.84 43.72 5.36
N LYS A 28 35.08 44.81 5.45
CA LYS A 28 35.65 46.17 5.39
C LYS A 28 36.73 46.31 6.48
N LYS A 29 37.98 46.59 6.08
CA LYS A 29 39.23 46.67 6.89
C LYS A 29 40.02 45.35 7.06
N ARG A 30 39.96 44.40 6.12
CA ARG A 30 40.73 43.12 6.16
C ARG A 30 40.40 42.21 7.36
N ALA A 31 39.29 42.45 8.04
CA ALA A 31 38.80 41.54 9.08
C ALA A 31 38.05 40.38 8.41
N LYS A 32 38.51 39.15 8.61
CA LYS A 32 37.82 37.97 8.11
C LYS A 32 36.49 37.77 8.84
N ARG A 33 35.40 37.55 8.10
CA ARG A 33 34.09 37.20 8.64
C ARG A 33 33.78 35.75 8.30
N LYS A 34 33.42 34.98 9.31
CA LYS A 34 32.98 33.58 9.17
C LYS A 34 31.57 33.53 8.61
N ILE A 35 31.35 32.69 7.60
CA ILE A 35 30.04 32.36 7.05
C ILE A 35 29.64 31.00 7.59
N PHE A 36 28.52 30.97 8.29
CA PHE A 36 27.92 29.74 8.78
C PHE A 36 26.75 29.35 7.89
N SER A 37 26.58 28.05 7.68
CA SER A 37 25.35 27.45 7.16
C SER A 37 24.75 26.55 8.22
N ASN A 38 23.45 26.33 8.15
CA ASN A 38 22.76 25.40 9.02
C ASN A 38 22.68 24.04 8.33
N GLU A 39 23.22 23.01 8.97
CA GLU A 39 23.06 21.62 8.55
C GLU A 39 22.14 20.93 9.55
N THR A 40 21.15 20.19 9.06
CA THR A 40 20.23 19.42 9.91
C THR A 40 20.53 17.94 9.73
N VAL A 41 20.94 17.29 10.81
CA VAL A 41 21.33 15.88 10.81
C VAL A 41 20.39 15.07 11.68
N GLU A 42 20.10 13.84 11.25
CA GLU A 42 19.39 12.85 12.06
C GLU A 42 20.31 12.41 13.21
N VAL A 43 19.80 12.48 14.43
CA VAL A 43 20.53 12.12 15.66
C VAL A 43 20.18 10.70 16.07
N THR A 44 18.89 10.38 16.08
CA THR A 44 18.36 9.09 16.49
C THR A 44 16.97 8.86 15.90
N ARG A 45 16.56 7.60 15.89
CA ARG A 45 15.27 7.12 15.41
C ARG A 45 14.81 5.92 16.22
N TRP A 46 13.53 5.87 16.57
CA TRP A 46 12.90 4.69 17.19
C TRP A 46 11.47 4.52 16.68
N SER A 47 10.89 3.33 16.86
CA SER A 47 9.50 3.06 16.48
C SER A 47 8.54 3.85 17.39
N LEU A 48 7.50 4.46 16.82
CA LEU A 48 6.54 5.29 17.56
C LEU A 48 5.84 4.56 18.72
N GLY A 49 5.60 3.25 18.56
CA GLY A 49 4.98 2.41 19.59
C GLY A 49 5.93 1.92 20.69
N ASP A 50 7.23 2.12 20.52
CA ASP A 50 8.26 1.64 21.43
C ASP A 50 8.85 2.79 22.25
N GLN A 51 9.53 2.43 23.35
CA GLN A 51 10.37 3.38 24.07
C GLN A 51 11.78 3.43 23.46
N PRO A 52 12.40 4.61 23.39
CA PRO A 52 13.79 4.71 22.97
C PRO A 52 14.71 4.00 23.97
N ASP A 53 15.75 3.34 23.47
CA ASP A 53 16.75 2.70 24.31
C ASP A 53 17.64 3.73 25.03
N HIS A 54 18.45 3.27 25.99
CA HIS A 54 19.32 4.14 26.78
C HIS A 54 20.32 4.93 25.93
N TYR A 55 20.82 4.36 24.84
CA TYR A 55 21.75 5.05 23.94
C TYR A 55 21.03 6.18 23.20
N GLN A 56 19.85 5.92 22.67
CA GLN A 56 18.99 6.90 22.00
C GLN A 56 18.59 8.03 22.94
N VAL A 57 18.23 7.72 24.19
CA VAL A 57 17.96 8.73 25.24
C VAL A 57 19.19 9.59 25.49
N SER A 58 20.39 8.99 25.60
CA SER A 58 21.62 9.76 25.80
C SER A 58 21.93 10.71 24.63
N MET A 59 21.61 10.32 23.40
CA MET A 59 21.82 11.14 22.20
C MET A 59 20.86 12.34 22.12
N MET A 60 19.66 12.23 22.69
CA MET A 60 18.69 13.33 22.78
C MET A 60 19.05 14.35 23.88
N GLY A 61 19.83 13.93 24.90
CA GLY A 61 20.26 14.80 25.98
C GLY A 61 19.09 15.38 26.79
N GLU A 62 19.19 16.66 27.15
CA GLU A 62 18.19 17.36 27.98
C GLU A 62 16.78 17.43 27.34
N SER A 63 16.69 17.30 26.02
CA SER A 63 15.39 17.33 25.30
C SER A 63 14.70 15.96 25.23
N ALA A 64 15.28 14.90 25.80
CA ALA A 64 14.74 13.54 25.69
C ALA A 64 13.30 13.43 26.22
N GLU A 65 13.03 13.98 27.40
CA GLU A 65 11.72 13.88 28.05
C GLU A 65 10.62 14.59 27.23
N GLU A 66 10.91 15.77 26.71
CA GLU A 66 9.99 16.53 25.84
C GLU A 66 9.68 15.75 24.56
N MET A 67 10.69 15.17 23.91
CA MET A 67 10.52 14.40 22.67
C MET A 67 9.75 13.10 22.88
N MET A 68 10.01 12.39 23.97
CA MET A 68 9.26 11.18 24.32
C MET A 68 7.79 11.50 24.65
N THR A 69 7.55 12.57 25.39
CA THR A 69 6.19 13.04 25.70
C THR A 69 5.44 13.44 24.43
N TRP A 70 6.10 14.16 23.53
CA TRP A 70 5.56 14.51 22.22
C TRP A 70 5.23 13.26 21.39
N ALA A 71 6.15 12.29 21.32
CA ALA A 71 5.95 11.06 20.56
C ALA A 71 4.74 10.26 21.08
N ARG A 72 4.64 10.10 22.40
CA ARG A 72 3.51 9.45 23.04
C ARG A 72 2.19 10.14 22.72
N LYS A 73 2.15 11.48 22.74
CA LYS A 73 0.96 12.24 22.35
C LYS A 73 0.56 11.99 20.90
N GLN A 74 1.53 11.91 19.98
CA GLN A 74 1.25 11.57 18.58
C GLN A 74 0.67 10.16 18.42
N ASP A 75 1.24 9.17 19.12
CA ASP A 75 0.72 7.80 19.13
C ASP A 75 -0.72 7.71 19.67
N GLU A 76 -1.00 8.39 20.79
CA GLU A 76 -2.34 8.48 21.36
C GLU A 76 -3.35 9.10 20.37
N GLN A 77 -2.99 10.20 19.70
CA GLN A 77 -3.83 10.85 18.69
C GLN A 77 -4.11 9.94 17.48
N ILE A 78 -3.10 9.19 17.01
CA ILE A 78 -3.26 8.24 15.90
C ILE A 78 -4.19 7.10 16.29
N LYS A 79 -4.00 6.52 17.49
CA LYS A 79 -4.86 5.45 18.01
C LYS A 79 -6.31 5.92 18.16
N GLU A 80 -6.50 7.14 18.63
CA GLU A 80 -7.84 7.75 18.75
C GLU A 80 -8.50 7.93 17.37
N ALA A 81 -7.77 8.45 16.38
CA ALA A 81 -8.27 8.63 15.02
C ALA A 81 -8.64 7.28 14.36
N LEU A 82 -7.81 6.25 14.54
CA LEU A 82 -8.11 4.89 14.08
C LEU A 82 -9.37 4.32 14.77
N THR A 83 -9.50 4.53 16.08
CA THR A 83 -10.68 4.10 16.84
C THR A 83 -11.95 4.81 16.37
N ASN A 84 -11.87 6.11 16.09
CA ASN A 84 -12.99 6.88 15.58
C ASN A 84 -13.40 6.43 14.16
N ASN A 85 -12.43 6.06 13.32
CA ASN A 85 -12.70 5.43 12.03
C ASN A 85 -13.42 4.09 12.19
N LEU A 86 -12.95 3.22 13.10
CA LEU A 86 -13.61 1.94 13.38
C LEU A 86 -15.07 2.12 13.83
N LYS A 87 -15.34 3.11 14.71
CA LYS A 87 -16.71 3.46 15.13
C LYS A 87 -17.59 3.93 13.96
N ARG A 88 -17.01 4.51 12.92
CA ARG A 88 -17.69 4.93 11.68
C ARG A 88 -17.82 3.78 10.67
N GLY A 89 -17.42 2.57 11.05
CA GLY A 89 -17.40 1.43 10.16
C GLY A 89 -16.32 1.55 9.09
N LEU A 90 -15.20 2.22 9.37
CA LEU A 90 -14.03 2.31 8.48
C LEU A 90 -12.85 1.54 9.07
N ALA A 91 -12.16 0.74 8.26
CA ALA A 91 -10.97 -0.01 8.66
C ALA A 91 -9.78 0.24 7.73
N GLY A 92 -8.58 0.02 8.28
CA GLY A 92 -7.31 0.23 7.59
C GLY A 92 -6.95 1.70 7.38
N GLY A 93 -6.12 1.95 6.37
CA GLY A 93 -5.57 3.27 6.06
C GLY A 93 -4.24 3.56 6.75
N VAL A 94 -3.69 4.74 6.50
CA VAL A 94 -2.39 5.19 7.02
C VAL A 94 -2.52 6.59 7.62
N PRO A 95 -1.92 6.87 8.79
CA PRO A 95 -1.92 8.20 9.37
C PRO A 95 -1.25 9.22 8.46
N VAL A 96 -1.85 10.40 8.30
CA VAL A 96 -1.32 11.45 7.44
C VAL A 96 -0.48 12.44 8.23
N ILE A 97 0.78 12.57 7.82
CA ILE A 97 1.76 13.47 8.44
C ILE A 97 1.89 14.76 7.66
N VAL A 98 1.87 15.91 8.33
CA VAL A 98 2.00 17.23 7.70
C VAL A 98 3.33 17.33 6.96
N GLY A 99 3.26 17.76 5.70
CA GLY A 99 4.42 17.83 4.79
C GLY A 99 4.69 16.55 4.00
N SER A 100 3.97 15.44 4.27
CA SER A 100 3.99 14.25 3.42
C SER A 100 3.26 14.46 2.09
N SER A 101 3.49 13.57 1.13
CA SER A 101 2.73 13.57 -0.13
C SER A 101 1.25 13.27 0.08
N ALA A 102 0.90 12.52 1.13
CA ALA A 102 -0.49 12.28 1.51
C ALA A 102 -1.17 13.56 1.98
N TYR A 103 -0.50 14.34 2.82
CA TYR A 103 -1.00 15.63 3.30
C TYR A 103 -1.30 16.59 2.15
N GLN A 104 -0.42 16.68 1.14
CA GLN A 104 -0.64 17.55 -0.03
C GLN A 104 -1.92 17.22 -0.82
N ARG A 105 -2.41 15.96 -0.78
CA ARG A 105 -3.64 15.56 -1.46
C ARG A 105 -4.91 15.92 -0.69
N ILE A 106 -4.78 16.16 0.62
CA ILE A 106 -5.92 16.33 1.52
C ILE A 106 -6.00 17.70 2.19
N LYS A 107 -4.92 18.48 2.20
CA LYS A 107 -4.83 19.77 2.91
C LYS A 107 -5.91 20.80 2.55
N ASP A 108 -6.44 20.72 1.33
CA ASP A 108 -7.45 21.66 0.81
C ASP A 108 -8.87 21.07 0.90
N LYS A 109 -9.01 19.90 1.54
CA LYS A 109 -10.30 19.23 1.75
C LYS A 109 -10.77 19.48 3.16
N ASP A 110 -12.05 19.83 3.29
CA ASP A 110 -12.72 19.92 4.59
C ASP A 110 -13.02 18.50 5.09
N LEU A 111 -12.07 17.93 5.84
CA LEU A 111 -12.15 16.58 6.37
C LEU A 111 -12.41 16.63 7.87
N ASP A 112 -13.39 15.86 8.30
CA ASP A 112 -13.73 15.74 9.71
C ASP A 112 -12.57 15.10 10.51
N GLY A 113 -12.27 15.67 11.67
CA GLY A 113 -11.13 15.30 12.51
C GLY A 113 -9.79 15.93 12.11
N PHE A 114 -9.75 16.83 11.11
CA PHE A 114 -8.52 17.52 10.72
C PHE A 114 -8.01 18.47 11.81
N ILE A 115 -6.72 18.35 12.16
CA ILE A 115 -6.04 19.17 13.16
C ILE A 115 -5.28 20.30 12.44
N SER A 116 -5.87 21.49 12.37
CA SER A 116 -5.34 22.61 11.57
C SER A 116 -4.05 23.24 12.13
N ASP A 117 -3.78 23.07 13.41
CA ASP A 117 -2.59 23.59 14.10
C ASP A 117 -1.40 22.61 14.11
N ALA A 118 -1.56 21.42 13.52
CA ALA A 118 -0.49 20.42 13.40
C ALA A 118 0.67 20.96 12.55
N ARG A 119 1.89 20.79 13.06
CA ARG A 119 3.13 21.29 12.42
C ARG A 119 3.72 20.25 11.48
N THR A 120 4.62 20.68 10.59
CA THR A 120 5.37 19.77 9.70
C THR A 120 6.00 18.63 10.48
N GLY A 121 5.69 17.39 10.11
CA GLY A 121 6.16 16.21 10.82
C GLY A 121 5.23 15.68 11.91
N GLU A 122 4.09 16.33 12.17
CA GLU A 122 3.05 15.85 13.09
C GLU A 122 1.91 15.19 12.33
N PHE A 123 1.16 14.34 13.04
CA PHE A 123 -0.09 13.77 12.57
C PHE A 123 -1.16 14.86 12.46
N CYS A 124 -1.85 14.92 11.32
CA CYS A 124 -2.86 15.96 11.07
C CYS A 124 -4.30 15.54 11.43
N GLY A 125 -4.48 14.45 12.18
CA GLY A 125 -5.80 13.93 12.57
C GLY A 125 -6.48 13.02 11.53
N ILE A 126 -5.93 12.92 10.31
CA ILE A 126 -6.57 12.20 9.20
C ILE A 126 -5.87 10.87 8.92
N ILE A 127 -6.68 9.82 8.76
CA ILE A 127 -6.24 8.52 8.23
C ILE A 127 -6.62 8.44 6.74
N ASP A 128 -5.64 8.40 5.84
CA ASP A 128 -5.88 8.28 4.40
C ASP A 128 -6.07 6.81 4.01
N GLY A 129 -6.95 6.56 3.04
CA GLY A 129 -7.19 5.22 2.49
C GLY A 129 -7.96 4.24 3.38
N ALA A 130 -8.58 4.71 4.47
CA ALA A 130 -9.53 3.89 5.24
C ALA A 130 -10.75 3.51 4.38
N ARG A 131 -11.25 2.28 4.53
CA ARG A 131 -12.36 1.74 3.72
C ARG A 131 -13.50 1.23 4.60
N SER A 132 -14.72 1.22 4.08
CA SER A 132 -15.87 0.70 4.82
C SER A 132 -15.65 -0.77 5.22
N ILE A 133 -15.88 -1.11 6.49
CA ILE A 133 -15.85 -2.48 7.01
C ILE A 133 -16.86 -3.33 6.24
N ALA A 134 -18.01 -2.79 5.83
CA ALA A 134 -18.96 -3.50 4.98
C ALA A 134 -18.34 -3.90 3.63
N SER A 135 -17.44 -3.07 3.07
CA SER A 135 -16.69 -3.42 1.85
C SER A 135 -15.52 -4.39 2.07
N VAL A 136 -15.12 -4.61 3.33
CA VAL A 136 -14.08 -5.58 3.73
C VAL A 136 -14.72 -6.92 4.15
N MET A 137 -15.93 -6.89 4.73
CA MET A 137 -16.68 -8.04 5.23
C MET A 137 -17.74 -8.58 4.25
N SER A 138 -17.99 -7.93 3.10
CA SER A 138 -18.94 -8.41 2.08
C SER A 138 -18.47 -9.65 1.29
N PHE A 139 -17.54 -10.44 1.83
CA PHE A 139 -17.36 -11.84 1.41
C PHE A 139 -18.24 -12.71 2.32
N GLU A 140 -19.54 -12.69 2.08
CA GLU A 140 -20.45 -13.70 2.65
C GLU A 140 -20.07 -15.05 2.03
N ILE A 141 -19.46 -15.90 2.86
CA ILE A 141 -19.43 -17.35 2.61
C ILE A 141 -20.89 -17.80 2.59
N PRO A 142 -21.38 -18.48 1.54
CA PRO A 142 -22.75 -18.98 1.55
C PRO A 142 -22.87 -20.03 2.66
N GLU A 143 -23.67 -19.73 3.68
CA GLU A 143 -24.16 -20.71 4.65
C GLU A 143 -24.88 -21.86 3.90
N PRO A 144 -24.74 -23.12 4.36
CA PRO A 144 -25.19 -23.45 5.70
C PRO A 144 -24.22 -24.33 6.47
N LEU A 145 -24.03 -24.05 7.77
CA LEU A 145 -23.83 -25.07 8.79
C LEU A 145 -24.09 -24.43 10.17
N LYS A 146 -25.33 -24.58 10.63
CA LYS A 146 -25.71 -24.37 12.04
C LYS A 146 -24.96 -25.35 12.93
N VAL A 147 -24.12 -24.88 13.85
CA VAL A 147 -23.81 -25.50 15.16
C VAL A 147 -23.40 -24.36 16.13
N PRO A 148 -23.81 -24.36 17.41
CA PRO A 148 -24.13 -23.15 18.17
C PRO A 148 -22.95 -22.53 18.93
N GLU A 149 -23.20 -21.30 19.41
CA GLU A 149 -22.42 -20.54 20.40
C GLU A 149 -21.69 -21.41 21.42
N VAL A 150 -20.36 -21.32 21.40
CA VAL A 150 -19.55 -21.42 22.62
C VAL A 150 -18.53 -20.30 22.54
N ALA A 151 -18.60 -19.38 23.51
CA ALA A 151 -17.59 -18.39 23.77
C ALA A 151 -16.36 -19.11 24.35
N GLU A 152 -15.25 -19.14 23.62
CA GLU A 152 -13.94 -19.41 24.19
C GLU A 152 -12.89 -18.49 23.57
N GLU A 153 -12.02 -18.02 24.46
CA GLU A 153 -10.86 -17.17 24.25
C GLU A 153 -10.00 -17.71 23.10
N HIS A 154 -9.71 -16.88 22.11
CA HIS A 154 -8.71 -17.21 21.10
C HIS A 154 -7.53 -16.24 21.17
N GLU A 155 -6.42 -16.84 21.60
CA GLU A 155 -5.04 -16.44 21.35
C GLU A 155 -4.85 -15.77 19.98
N GLU A 156 -3.92 -14.83 20.00
CA GLU A 156 -3.33 -14.12 18.87
C GLU A 156 -3.03 -15.06 17.68
N ALA A 157 -4.00 -15.21 16.78
CA ALA A 157 -3.74 -15.75 15.47
C ALA A 157 -3.15 -14.63 14.61
N GLU A 158 -1.81 -14.56 14.58
CA GLU A 158 -1.10 -13.99 13.43
C GLU A 158 -1.63 -14.68 12.17
N VAL A 159 -2.58 -14.05 11.49
CA VAL A 159 -2.99 -14.49 10.16
C VAL A 159 -1.89 -14.05 9.22
N ALA A 160 -0.80 -14.82 9.19
CA ALA A 160 0.12 -14.87 8.08
C ALA A 160 -0.65 -15.40 6.87
N VAL A 161 -1.43 -14.52 6.23
CA VAL A 161 -2.06 -14.85 4.95
C VAL A 161 -0.92 -15.01 3.95
N LEU A 162 -0.52 -16.25 3.73
CA LEU A 162 0.45 -16.64 2.73
C LEU A 162 0.06 -16.00 1.39
N PRO A 163 0.93 -15.21 0.75
CA PRO A 163 0.65 -14.59 -0.55
C PRO A 163 0.19 -15.58 -1.64
N SER A 164 0.55 -16.86 -1.49
CA SER A 164 0.11 -17.96 -2.36
C SER A 164 -1.39 -18.26 -2.24
N LEU A 165 -1.98 -18.17 -1.05
CA LEU A 165 -3.39 -18.51 -0.84
C LEU A 165 -4.33 -17.46 -1.46
N ILE A 166 -3.99 -16.18 -1.31
CA ILE A 166 -4.67 -15.06 -1.96
C ILE A 166 -4.54 -15.17 -3.48
N SER A 167 -3.33 -15.51 -3.97
CA SER A 167 -3.06 -15.69 -5.40
C SER A 167 -3.91 -16.81 -6.01
N ASP A 168 -4.05 -17.94 -5.33
CA ASP A 168 -4.79 -19.10 -5.85
C ASP A 168 -6.30 -18.85 -5.88
N GLN A 169 -6.85 -18.22 -4.85
CA GLN A 169 -8.26 -17.84 -4.81
C GLN A 169 -8.60 -16.77 -5.85
N LEU A 170 -7.78 -15.73 -5.99
CA LEU A 170 -7.93 -14.74 -7.07
C LEU A 170 -7.83 -15.37 -8.45
N THR A 171 -6.90 -16.32 -8.62
CA THR A 171 -6.76 -17.05 -9.89
C THR A 171 -8.01 -17.87 -10.19
N GLN A 172 -8.61 -18.53 -9.20
CA GLN A 172 -9.86 -19.29 -9.38
C GLN A 172 -11.04 -18.39 -9.73
N VAL A 173 -11.20 -17.25 -9.03
CA VAL A 173 -12.28 -16.28 -9.30
C VAL A 173 -12.10 -15.66 -10.69
N ALA A 174 -10.89 -15.24 -11.05
CA ALA A 174 -10.59 -14.71 -12.38
C ALA A 174 -10.82 -15.74 -13.48
N THR A 175 -10.44 -17.00 -13.26
CA THR A 175 -10.67 -18.09 -14.22
C THR A 175 -12.15 -18.42 -14.34
N GLY A 176 -12.92 -18.37 -13.25
CA GLY A 176 -14.37 -18.56 -13.25
C GLY A 176 -15.09 -17.46 -14.03
N LEU A 177 -14.71 -16.20 -13.81
CA LEU A 177 -15.20 -15.05 -14.58
C LEU A 177 -14.88 -15.17 -16.06
N LEU A 178 -13.62 -15.46 -16.41
CA LEU A 178 -13.22 -15.64 -17.81
C LEU A 178 -13.96 -16.81 -18.48
N LYS A 179 -14.24 -17.88 -17.75
CA LYS A 179 -15.02 -19.02 -18.26
C LYS A 179 -16.48 -18.64 -18.50
N ALA A 180 -17.11 -17.94 -17.55
CA ALA A 180 -18.47 -17.43 -17.70
C ALA A 180 -18.58 -16.46 -18.89
N ILE A 181 -17.63 -15.53 -19.02
CA ILE A 181 -17.53 -14.62 -20.17
C ILE A 181 -17.37 -15.41 -21.48
N SER A 182 -16.48 -16.40 -21.53
CA SER A 182 -16.30 -17.21 -22.75
C SER A 182 -17.56 -17.97 -23.16
N GLN A 183 -18.33 -18.47 -22.18
CA GLN A 183 -19.60 -19.15 -22.45
C GLN A 183 -20.66 -18.17 -22.99
N SER A 184 -20.76 -16.97 -22.41
CA SER A 184 -21.67 -15.93 -22.90
C SER A 184 -21.29 -15.35 -24.27
N VAL A 185 -19.99 -15.33 -24.61
CA VAL A 185 -19.49 -14.99 -25.95
C VAL A 185 -19.86 -16.08 -26.97
N ASP A 186 -19.68 -17.36 -26.61
CA ASP A 186 -20.02 -18.50 -27.47
C ASP A 186 -21.55 -18.61 -27.71
N GLU A 187 -22.37 -18.16 -26.76
CA GLU A 187 -23.82 -18.05 -26.88
C GLU A 187 -24.30 -16.81 -27.64
N GLY A 188 -23.39 -15.94 -28.10
CA GLY A 188 -23.71 -14.72 -28.85
C GLY A 188 -24.46 -13.66 -28.04
N GLN A 189 -24.38 -13.73 -26.71
CA GLN A 189 -25.13 -12.87 -25.78
C GLN A 189 -24.38 -11.58 -25.41
N ILE A 190 -23.12 -11.44 -25.82
CA ILE A 190 -22.28 -10.29 -25.48
C ILE A 190 -22.00 -9.47 -26.74
N ASP A 191 -22.35 -8.19 -26.69
CA ASP A 191 -22.06 -7.28 -27.80
C ASP A 191 -20.60 -6.77 -27.79
N ARG A 192 -20.21 -6.02 -28.83
CA ARG A 192 -18.83 -5.51 -28.94
C ARG A 192 -18.47 -4.50 -27.85
N GLU A 193 -19.44 -3.75 -27.35
CA GLU A 193 -19.24 -2.71 -26.34
C GLU A 193 -19.07 -3.35 -24.96
N GLU A 194 -19.86 -4.37 -24.66
CA GLU A 194 -19.72 -5.20 -23.47
C GLU A 194 -18.37 -5.95 -23.46
N LEU A 195 -17.92 -6.48 -24.59
CA LEU A 195 -16.58 -7.07 -24.73
C LEU A 195 -15.46 -6.06 -24.43
N TYR A 196 -15.62 -4.81 -24.87
CA TYR A 196 -14.65 -3.75 -24.61
C TYR A 196 -14.62 -3.39 -23.12
N ASN A 197 -15.79 -3.24 -22.51
CA ASN A 197 -15.93 -2.93 -21.08
C ASN A 197 -15.36 -4.05 -20.20
N ILE A 198 -15.55 -5.31 -20.59
CA ILE A 198 -14.95 -6.48 -19.92
C ILE A 198 -13.42 -6.43 -19.99
N TYR A 199 -12.87 -6.12 -21.17
CA TYR A 199 -11.43 -5.98 -21.34
C TYR A 199 -10.86 -4.83 -20.51
N GLU A 200 -11.55 -3.69 -20.46
CA GLU A 200 -11.13 -2.55 -19.64
C GLU A 200 -11.16 -2.89 -18.14
N ALA A 201 -12.21 -3.55 -17.67
CA ALA A 201 -12.33 -4.01 -16.29
C ALA A 201 -11.22 -5.02 -15.92
N GLU A 202 -10.91 -5.97 -16.81
CA GLU A 202 -9.79 -6.91 -16.64
C GLU A 202 -8.46 -6.17 -16.44
N ARG A 203 -8.20 -5.14 -17.25
CA ARG A 203 -6.98 -4.34 -17.16
C ARG A 203 -6.91 -3.54 -15.87
N GLN A 204 -8.01 -2.95 -15.43
CA GLN A 204 -8.08 -2.23 -14.16
C GLN A 204 -7.80 -3.15 -12.96
N ILE A 205 -8.36 -4.36 -12.96
CA ILE A 205 -8.09 -5.39 -11.93
C ILE A 205 -6.61 -5.78 -11.97
N TYR A 206 -6.07 -6.07 -13.15
CA TYR A 206 -4.67 -6.43 -13.34
C TYR A 206 -3.69 -5.39 -12.79
N TYR A 207 -3.92 -4.10 -13.07
CA TYR A 207 -3.07 -3.03 -12.54
C TYR A 207 -3.20 -2.84 -11.03
N THR A 208 -4.40 -3.06 -10.49
CA THR A 208 -4.65 -2.98 -9.05
C THR A 208 -3.89 -4.10 -8.32
N LEU A 209 -3.92 -5.32 -8.84
CA LEU A 209 -3.22 -6.47 -8.27
C LEU A 209 -1.69 -6.34 -8.36
N THR A 210 -1.17 -5.96 -9.53
CA THR A 210 0.29 -5.78 -9.70
C THR A 210 0.83 -4.67 -8.81
N ARG A 211 0.08 -3.59 -8.63
CA ARG A 211 0.42 -2.52 -7.68
C ARG A 211 0.38 -2.99 -6.23
N GLY A 212 -0.63 -3.78 -5.84
CA GLY A 212 -0.75 -4.32 -4.49
C GLY A 212 0.37 -5.30 -4.12
N LEU A 213 0.89 -6.05 -5.10
CA LEU A 213 1.98 -7.02 -4.92
C LEU A 213 3.38 -6.40 -5.02
N GLY A 214 3.50 -5.10 -5.34
CA GLY A 214 4.79 -4.42 -5.52
C GLY A 214 5.58 -4.89 -6.75
N ILE A 215 4.96 -5.62 -7.67
CA ILE A 215 5.59 -6.13 -8.89
C ILE A 215 5.28 -5.17 -10.04
N LYS A 216 6.28 -4.82 -10.84
CA LYS A 216 6.03 -4.00 -12.02
C LYS A 216 5.21 -4.78 -13.04
N ALA A 217 4.12 -4.19 -13.51
CA ALA A 217 3.17 -4.82 -14.42
C ALA A 217 3.86 -5.40 -15.68
N ASN A 218 4.82 -4.68 -16.26
CA ASN A 218 5.58 -5.14 -17.43
C ASN A 218 6.36 -6.44 -17.18
N GLU A 219 6.95 -6.62 -16.00
CA GLU A 219 7.70 -7.82 -15.61
C GLU A 219 6.76 -9.01 -15.47
N TYR A 220 5.59 -8.80 -14.86
CA TYR A 220 4.58 -9.84 -14.69
C TYR A 220 3.94 -10.25 -16.03
N GLU A 221 3.63 -9.29 -16.90
CA GLU A 221 3.10 -9.55 -18.25
C GLU A 221 4.09 -10.35 -19.10
N THR A 222 5.37 -9.99 -19.06
CA THR A 222 6.43 -10.69 -19.82
C THR A 222 6.59 -12.13 -19.33
N ALA A 223 6.60 -12.34 -18.01
CA ALA A 223 6.70 -13.67 -17.41
C ALA A 223 5.48 -14.56 -17.74
N ARG A 224 4.26 -13.99 -17.70
CA ARG A 224 3.03 -14.71 -18.04
C ARG A 224 2.91 -14.98 -19.54
N ARG A 225 3.24 -14.04 -20.42
CA ARG A 225 3.31 -14.26 -21.88
C ARG A 225 4.27 -15.39 -22.23
N LYS A 226 5.49 -15.36 -21.69
CA LYS A 226 6.48 -16.44 -21.88
C LYS A 226 5.97 -17.80 -21.42
N ASN A 227 5.24 -17.85 -20.30
CA ASN A 227 4.60 -19.08 -19.82
C ASN A 227 3.42 -19.53 -20.70
N ALA A 228 2.59 -18.61 -21.19
CA ALA A 228 1.50 -18.88 -22.10
C ALA A 228 2.01 -19.39 -23.45
N ASP A 229 3.02 -18.73 -24.02
CA ASP A 229 3.69 -19.14 -25.28
C ASP A 229 4.34 -20.52 -25.13
N ARG A 230 4.95 -20.81 -23.99
CA ARG A 230 5.48 -22.14 -23.67
C ARG A 230 4.37 -23.19 -23.64
N ARG A 231 3.29 -22.96 -22.88
CA ARG A 231 2.13 -23.87 -22.81
C ARG A 231 1.43 -24.04 -24.16
N PHE A 232 1.31 -22.98 -24.93
CA PHE A 232 0.75 -23.02 -26.29
C PHE A 232 1.66 -23.80 -27.26
N GLY A 233 2.97 -23.64 -27.13
CA GLY A 233 3.98 -24.44 -27.85
C GLY A 233 3.96 -25.93 -27.47
N GLU A 234 3.67 -26.25 -26.20
CA GLU A 234 3.49 -27.63 -25.72
C GLU A 234 2.18 -28.25 -26.24
N LEU A 235 1.08 -27.49 -26.27
CA LEU A 235 -0.20 -27.93 -26.85
C LEU A 235 -0.09 -28.25 -28.35
N LYS A 236 0.78 -27.54 -29.09
CA LYS A 236 1.09 -27.85 -30.51
C LYS A 236 1.88 -29.15 -30.72
N LYS A 237 2.52 -29.68 -29.67
CA LYS A 237 3.37 -30.88 -29.74
C LYS A 237 2.62 -32.18 -29.39
N GLY A 238 1.39 -32.10 -28.87
CA GLY A 238 0.53 -33.26 -28.57
C GLY A 238 -0.50 -33.59 -29.67
N SER A 239 -1.35 -34.58 -29.40
CA SER A 239 -2.45 -35.03 -30.29
C SER A 239 -3.37 -33.89 -30.76
N PHE A 240 -3.52 -32.85 -29.95
CA PHE A 240 -4.28 -31.63 -30.26
C PHE A 240 -3.65 -30.79 -31.40
N GLY A 241 -2.32 -30.75 -31.49
CA GLY A 241 -1.60 -30.10 -32.58
C GLY A 241 -1.66 -30.86 -33.91
N LEU A 242 -2.02 -32.14 -33.87
CA LEU A 242 -2.30 -32.96 -35.05
C LEU A 242 -3.73 -32.68 -35.57
N ALA A 243 -4.70 -32.55 -34.68
CA ALA A 243 -6.08 -32.18 -34.99
C ALA A 243 -6.18 -30.77 -35.60
N LEU A 244 -5.46 -29.78 -35.07
CA LEU A 244 -5.38 -28.42 -35.65
C LEU A 244 -4.74 -28.39 -37.04
N ARG A 245 -3.75 -29.26 -37.30
CA ARG A 245 -3.13 -29.40 -38.63
C ARG A 245 -4.05 -30.11 -39.63
N GLN A 246 -4.83 -31.09 -39.18
CA GLN A 246 -5.83 -31.77 -40.01
C GLN A 246 -7.00 -30.84 -40.36
N ALA A 247 -7.52 -30.06 -39.41
CA ALA A 247 -8.56 -29.06 -39.66
C ALA A 247 -8.09 -27.95 -40.62
N ALA A 248 -6.84 -27.49 -40.48
CA ALA A 248 -6.24 -26.51 -41.40
C ALA A 248 -6.01 -27.06 -42.83
N ASN A 249 -5.80 -28.37 -43.00
CA ASN A 249 -5.70 -28.98 -44.32
C ASN A 249 -7.07 -29.29 -44.94
N MET A 250 -8.13 -29.46 -44.14
CA MET A 250 -9.51 -29.59 -44.62
C MET A 250 -10.11 -28.26 -45.10
N LEU A 251 -9.58 -27.12 -44.64
CA LEU A 251 -9.99 -25.78 -45.04
C LEU A 251 -9.18 -25.21 -46.23
N LYS A 252 -8.21 -25.97 -46.77
CA LYS A 252 -7.58 -25.60 -48.04
C LYS A 252 -8.56 -25.95 -49.17
N PRO A 253 -8.77 -25.06 -50.15
CA PRO A 253 -9.54 -25.40 -51.33
C PRO A 253 -8.89 -26.62 -52.00
N GLN A 254 -9.70 -27.63 -52.32
CA GLN A 254 -9.25 -28.69 -53.21
C GLN A 254 -9.12 -28.08 -54.60
N GLU A 255 -7.89 -28.00 -55.11
CA GLU A 255 -7.63 -27.74 -56.53
C GLU A 255 -8.15 -28.89 -57.39
#